data_AF-A0A537JZF9-F1
#
_entry.id   AF-A0A537JZF9-F1
#
_cell.length_a   1.000
_cell.length_b   1.000
_cell.length_c   1.000
_cell.angle_alpha   90.00
_cell.angle_beta   90.00
_cell.angle_gamma   90.00
#
_symmetry.space_group_name_H-M   'P 1'
#
loop_
_entity.id
_entity.type
_entity.pdbx_description
1 polymer ?
#
loop_
_entity_poly.entity_id
_entity_poly.type
_entity_poly.pdbx_seq_one_letter_code
_entity_poly.pdbx_strand_id
1 'polypeptide(L)'
;MADHAATHPSAPSIPWWLQPAATVIILSGFVVYATWVALVGSGKFGAYLSPFYSPEVKIGGIPISPAFWVLWAPAGFRATCYYYRKAYYRSYFADPISCMIGESRRRYAGETIFPFVLNNLHRYLLYAAGVVLVFLWIDAVKTFFAGGRFGVHLGSLIFLVNVVLLSGYTLGCHAFRHMVGGNLDCYSCARGGRLRFRLWEWVNPFNHRHAWWAWASLFSVVSADVYVRLLMAGAIADPRLL
;
A
#
# COMPACT_ATOMS: atom_id res chain seq x y z
N MET A 1 -17.57 9.25 33.83
CA MET A 1 -18.36 8.05 34.16
C MET A 1 -17.67 6.87 33.51
N ALA A 2 -16.93 6.12 34.33
CA ALA A 2 -16.28 4.89 33.93
C ALA A 2 -17.30 3.77 34.08
N ASP A 3 -18.01 3.44 33.01
CA ASP A 3 -18.97 2.33 33.02
C ASP A 3 -18.30 1.05 32.49
N HIS A 4 -18.01 0.18 33.45
CA HIS A 4 -18.12 -1.27 33.39
C HIS A 4 -17.84 -1.93 32.02
N ALA A 5 -16.56 -2.03 31.67
CA ALA A 5 -16.11 -3.07 30.76
C ALA A 5 -16.32 -4.43 31.46
N ALA A 6 -17.40 -5.13 31.08
CA ALA A 6 -17.60 -6.52 31.45
C ALA A 6 -16.33 -7.31 31.10
N THR A 7 -15.65 -7.84 32.11
CA THR A 7 -14.44 -8.65 31.95
C THR A 7 -14.82 -9.98 31.31
N HIS A 8 -14.82 -10.02 29.98
CA HIS A 8 -14.88 -11.28 29.25
C HIS A 8 -13.62 -12.11 29.59
N PRO A 9 -13.75 -13.42 29.87
CA PRO A 9 -12.64 -14.29 30.27
C PRO A 9 -11.56 -14.49 29.18
N SER A 10 -11.72 -13.85 28.03
CA SER A 10 -10.79 -13.85 26.88
C SER A 10 -10.38 -12.44 26.46
N ALA A 11 -10.55 -11.43 27.34
CA ALA A 11 -10.11 -10.07 27.06
C ALA A 11 -8.57 -10.06 26.84
N PRO A 12 -8.09 -9.59 25.67
CA PRO A 12 -6.66 -9.54 25.41
C PRO A 12 -5.94 -8.64 26.43
N SER A 13 -4.71 -8.97 26.78
CA SER A 13 -3.86 -8.19 27.71
C SER A 13 -3.47 -6.81 27.17
N ILE A 14 -3.81 -6.52 25.91
CA ILE A 14 -3.51 -5.28 25.22
C ILE A 14 -4.75 -4.38 25.29
N PRO A 15 -4.61 -3.08 25.64
CA PRO A 15 -5.74 -2.16 25.67
C PRO A 15 -6.47 -2.10 24.33
N TRP A 16 -7.80 -2.13 24.37
CA TRP A 16 -8.68 -2.14 23.18
C TRP A 16 -8.44 -0.96 22.24
N TRP A 17 -7.93 0.16 22.76
CA TRP A 17 -7.65 1.38 22.02
C TRP A 17 -6.27 1.41 21.36
N LEU A 18 -5.34 0.52 21.74
CA LEU A 18 -3.93 0.62 21.31
C LEU A 18 -3.78 0.48 19.79
N GLN A 19 -4.36 -0.57 19.21
CA GLN A 19 -4.29 -0.80 17.76
C GLN A 19 -4.96 0.33 16.95
N PRO A 20 -6.19 0.77 17.28
CA PRO A 20 -6.81 1.95 16.67
C PRO A 20 -5.93 3.21 16.77
N ALA A 21 -5.41 3.52 17.96
CA ALA A 21 -4.57 4.70 18.18
C ALA A 21 -3.28 4.65 17.35
N ALA A 22 -2.57 3.52 17.36
CA ALA A 22 -1.38 3.33 16.53
C ALA A 22 -1.71 3.50 15.03
N THR A 23 -2.86 3.00 14.60
CA THR A 23 -3.33 3.14 13.22
C THR A 23 -3.56 4.61 12.85
N VAL A 24 -4.22 5.40 13.70
CA VAL A 24 -4.42 6.83 13.47
C VAL A 24 -3.07 7.54 13.37
N ILE A 25 -2.16 7.30 14.32
CA ILE A 25 -0.85 7.97 14.37
C ILE A 25 -0.05 7.68 13.10
N ILE A 26 0.11 6.41 12.74
CA ILE A 26 0.96 6.02 11.61
C ILE A 26 0.34 6.47 10.28
N LEU A 27 -0.97 6.27 10.08
CA LEU A 27 -1.61 6.64 8.82
C LEU A 27 -1.71 8.16 8.66
N SER A 28 -2.01 8.92 9.74
CA SER A 28 -2.01 10.38 9.68
C SER A 28 -0.60 10.92 9.42
N GLY A 29 0.42 10.37 10.09
CA GLY A 29 1.81 10.70 9.84
C GLY A 29 2.23 10.42 8.40
N PHE A 30 1.82 9.27 7.84
CA PHE A 30 2.06 8.95 6.43
C PHE A 30 1.37 9.93 5.49
N VAL A 31 0.13 10.34 5.76
CA VAL A 31 -0.58 11.34 4.93
C VAL A 31 0.15 12.67 4.95
N VAL A 32 0.50 13.18 6.14
CA VAL A 32 1.27 14.43 6.28
C VAL A 32 2.60 14.33 5.53
N TYR A 33 3.32 13.22 5.68
CA TYR A 33 4.57 12.97 4.98
C TYR A 33 4.37 12.95 3.45
N ALA A 34 3.43 12.16 2.95
CA ALA A 34 3.15 12.04 1.52
C ALA A 34 2.72 13.38 0.90
N THR A 35 1.93 14.18 1.62
CA THR A 35 1.55 15.52 1.20
C THR A 35 2.77 16.44 1.12
N TRP A 36 3.64 16.43 2.14
CA TRP A 36 4.89 17.19 2.10
C TRP A 36 5.78 16.78 0.93
N VAL A 37 5.97 15.47 0.72
CA VAL A 37 6.71 14.92 -0.44
C VAL A 37 6.12 15.43 -1.76
N ALA A 38 4.79 15.36 -1.92
CA ALA A 38 4.14 15.82 -3.13
C ALA A 38 4.39 17.31 -3.41
N LEU A 39 4.40 18.15 -2.36
CA LEU A 39 4.64 19.59 -2.46
C LEU A 39 6.11 19.95 -2.75
N VAL A 40 7.08 19.20 -2.20
CA VAL A 40 8.52 19.45 -2.43
C VAL A 40 8.90 19.24 -3.89
N GLY A 41 8.29 18.26 -4.57
CA GLY A 41 8.44 18.07 -6.01
C GLY A 41 9.82 17.61 -6.49
N SER A 42 10.72 17.25 -5.59
CA SER A 42 12.06 16.71 -5.87
C SER A 42 12.34 15.45 -5.06
N GLY A 43 13.01 14.48 -5.67
CA GLY A 43 13.28 13.18 -5.06
C GLY A 43 14.04 12.24 -6.00
N LYS A 44 15.07 12.76 -6.67
CA LYS A 44 15.89 12.00 -7.61
C LYS A 44 17.37 12.24 -7.32
N PHE A 45 18.14 11.16 -7.21
CA PHE A 45 19.58 11.18 -7.01
C PHE A 45 20.24 10.10 -7.86
N GLY A 46 20.96 10.50 -8.92
CA GLY A 46 21.55 9.55 -9.86
C GLY A 46 20.50 8.60 -10.46
N ALA A 47 20.69 7.29 -10.24
CA ALA A 47 19.76 6.25 -10.67
C ALA A 47 18.55 6.04 -9.74
N TYR A 48 18.55 6.65 -8.55
CA TYR A 48 17.49 6.50 -7.56
C TYR A 48 16.39 7.55 -7.78
N LEU A 49 15.17 7.08 -8.05
CA LEU A 49 13.97 7.92 -8.12
C LEU A 49 13.04 7.51 -6.98
N SER A 50 12.67 8.44 -6.10
CA SER A 50 11.77 8.13 -4.99
C SER A 50 10.45 7.52 -5.52
N PRO A 51 9.90 6.48 -4.86
CA PRO A 51 8.67 5.82 -5.29
C PRO A 51 7.45 6.76 -5.37
N PHE A 52 7.46 7.90 -4.68
CA PHE A 52 6.37 8.89 -4.73
C PHE A 52 6.31 9.65 -6.06
N TYR A 53 7.39 9.66 -6.85
CA TYR A 53 7.51 10.40 -8.10
C TYR A 53 7.60 9.50 -9.34
N SER A 54 7.43 8.18 -9.19
CA SER A 54 7.52 7.22 -10.29
C SER A 54 6.13 6.77 -10.75
N PRO A 55 5.80 6.82 -12.07
CA PRO A 55 6.64 7.29 -13.17
C PRO A 55 6.86 8.81 -13.17
N GLU A 56 8.03 9.25 -13.67
CA GLU A 56 8.38 10.67 -13.81
C GLU A 56 7.59 11.30 -14.98
N VAL A 57 6.30 11.57 -14.77
CA VAL A 57 5.42 12.16 -15.78
C VAL A 57 5.45 13.69 -15.69
N LYS A 58 5.76 14.34 -16.82
CA LYS A 58 5.69 15.80 -16.99
C LYS A 58 4.73 16.11 -18.13
N ILE A 59 3.62 16.79 -17.83
CA ILE A 59 2.58 17.13 -18.82
C ILE A 59 2.70 18.61 -19.17
N GLY A 60 3.04 18.91 -20.43
CA GLY A 60 2.85 20.23 -21.04
C GLY A 60 3.53 21.42 -20.36
N GLY A 61 4.65 21.23 -19.65
CA GLY A 61 5.36 22.33 -18.98
C GLY A 61 4.67 22.87 -17.72
N ILE A 62 3.60 22.20 -17.24
CA ILE A 62 2.92 22.58 -16.01
C ILE A 62 3.86 22.28 -14.82
N PRO A 63 4.21 23.25 -13.97
CA PRO A 63 5.16 23.09 -12.87
C PRO A 63 4.52 22.39 -11.66
N ILE A 64 3.79 21.30 -11.89
CA ILE A 64 3.21 20.45 -10.85
C ILE A 64 4.14 19.25 -10.67
N SER A 65 4.44 18.93 -9.41
CA SER A 65 5.24 17.77 -9.01
C SER A 65 4.68 16.48 -9.64
N PRO A 66 5.55 15.59 -10.18
CA PRO A 66 5.13 14.29 -10.73
C PRO A 66 4.26 13.46 -9.77
N ALA A 67 4.45 13.66 -8.46
CA ALA A 67 3.67 13.00 -7.43
C ALA A 67 2.15 13.25 -7.56
N PHE A 68 1.71 14.45 -7.97
CA PHE A 68 0.27 14.72 -8.11
C PHE A 68 -0.37 13.91 -9.25
N TRP A 69 0.40 13.59 -10.30
CA TRP A 69 -0.09 12.79 -11.42
C TRP A 69 -0.17 11.31 -11.12
N VAL A 70 0.59 10.85 -10.13
CA VAL A 70 0.74 9.42 -9.84
C VAL A 70 0.03 9.03 -8.56
N LEU A 71 0.17 9.79 -7.47
CA LEU A 71 -0.16 9.34 -6.11
C LEU A 71 -1.63 8.97 -5.92
N TRP A 72 -2.55 9.55 -6.70
CA TRP A 72 -3.97 9.20 -6.64
C TRP A 72 -4.21 7.69 -6.89
N ALA A 73 -3.39 7.05 -7.73
CA ALA A 73 -3.54 5.63 -8.05
C ALA A 73 -3.18 4.72 -6.86
N PRO A 74 -1.93 4.72 -6.33
CA PRO A 74 -1.58 3.90 -5.17
C PRO A 74 -2.29 4.35 -3.89
N ALA A 75 -2.51 5.66 -3.68
CA ALA A 75 -3.23 6.16 -2.51
C ALA A 75 -4.72 5.77 -2.57
N GLY A 76 -5.37 5.95 -3.72
CA GLY A 76 -6.74 5.50 -3.94
C GLY A 76 -6.88 3.99 -3.79
N PHE A 77 -5.94 3.22 -4.36
CA PHE A 77 -5.93 1.76 -4.24
C PHE A 77 -5.83 1.31 -2.77
N ARG A 78 -5.03 2.01 -1.95
CA ARG A 78 -5.00 1.82 -0.49
C ARG A 78 -6.30 2.25 0.18
N ALA A 79 -6.79 3.46 -0.08
CA ALA A 79 -7.99 4.01 0.58
C ALA A 79 -9.26 3.19 0.33
N THR A 80 -9.38 2.60 -0.86
CA THR A 80 -10.54 1.77 -1.26
C THR A 80 -10.40 0.29 -0.88
N CYS A 81 -9.21 -0.14 -0.45
CA CYS A 81 -8.93 -1.51 -0.06
C CYS A 81 -9.77 -1.92 1.16
N TYR A 82 -10.34 -3.13 1.12
CA TYR A 82 -11.10 -3.70 2.22
C TYR A 82 -10.35 -3.69 3.56
N TYR A 83 -9.04 -3.98 3.54
CA TYR A 83 -8.21 -3.96 4.75
C TYR A 83 -8.06 -2.54 5.33
N TYR A 84 -7.67 -1.57 4.52
CA TYR A 84 -7.52 -0.19 4.97
C TYR A 84 -8.86 0.40 5.41
N ARG A 85 -9.95 0.03 4.74
CA ARG A 85 -11.32 0.37 5.17
C ARG A 85 -11.61 -0.09 6.57
N LYS A 86 -11.37 -1.37 6.85
CA LYS A 86 -11.46 -1.89 8.22
C LYS A 86 -10.57 -1.10 9.17
N ALA A 87 -9.33 -0.77 8.76
CA ALA A 87 -8.42 0.00 9.60
C ALA A 87 -9.01 1.38 9.96
N TYR A 88 -9.42 2.18 8.97
CA TYR A 88 -9.89 3.54 9.24
C TYR A 88 -11.32 3.63 9.78
N TYR A 89 -12.20 2.66 9.52
CA TYR A 89 -13.51 2.60 10.18
C TYR A 89 -13.35 2.36 11.68
N ARG A 90 -12.45 1.45 12.06
CA ARG A 90 -12.18 1.18 13.47
C ARG A 90 -11.43 2.31 14.16
N SER A 91 -10.48 2.92 13.47
CA SER A 91 -9.58 3.90 14.09
C SER A 91 -10.04 5.35 14.01
N TYR A 92 -10.62 5.79 12.88
CA TYR A 92 -11.09 7.17 12.70
C TYR A 92 -12.59 7.31 12.92
N PHE A 93 -13.40 6.33 12.52
CA PHE A 93 -14.87 6.41 12.63
C PHE A 93 -15.44 5.69 13.85
N ALA A 94 -14.60 5.00 14.63
CA ALA A 94 -14.99 4.29 15.84
C ALA A 94 -16.18 3.32 15.64
N ASP A 95 -16.17 2.55 14.54
CA ASP A 95 -17.34 1.77 14.11
C ASP A 95 -16.98 0.33 13.63
N PRO A 96 -16.98 -0.66 14.53
CA PRO A 96 -16.72 -0.55 15.96
C PRO A 96 -15.21 -0.51 16.26
N ILE A 97 -14.78 0.21 17.29
CA ILE A 97 -13.34 0.35 17.64
C ILE A 97 -12.67 -1.01 17.85
N SER A 98 -13.35 -1.93 18.53
CA SER A 98 -12.86 -3.27 18.83
C SER A 98 -14.02 -4.26 18.91
N CYS A 99 -13.75 -5.56 18.94
CA CYS A 99 -14.80 -6.57 19.07
C CYS A 99 -15.56 -6.51 20.40
N MET A 100 -15.04 -5.80 21.40
CA MET A 100 -15.68 -5.63 22.71
C MET A 100 -16.53 -4.36 22.79
N ILE A 101 -16.48 -3.49 21.78
CA ILE A 101 -17.20 -2.22 21.75
C ILE A 101 -18.24 -2.31 20.63
N GLY A 102 -19.49 -1.99 20.92
CA GLY A 102 -20.57 -2.01 19.93
C GLY A 102 -20.35 -1.02 18.78
N GLU A 103 -21.02 -1.27 17.66
CA GLU A 103 -21.04 -0.34 16.52
C GLU A 103 -21.76 0.96 16.90
N SER A 104 -21.22 2.08 16.44
CA SER A 104 -21.82 3.40 16.69
C SER A 104 -22.91 3.71 15.66
N ARG A 105 -22.78 3.18 14.43
CA ARG A 105 -23.76 3.40 13.36
C ARG A 105 -24.92 2.41 13.45
N ARG A 106 -26.14 2.95 13.49
CA ARG A 106 -27.38 2.16 13.52
C ARG A 106 -27.93 1.77 12.14
N ARG A 107 -27.44 2.37 11.05
CA ARG A 107 -27.90 2.11 9.68
C ARG A 107 -26.73 2.12 8.71
N TYR A 108 -26.49 0.99 8.06
CA TYR A 108 -25.50 0.84 6.98
C TYR A 108 -26.24 0.50 5.69
N ALA A 109 -26.12 1.36 4.68
CA ALA A 109 -26.79 1.19 3.39
C ALA A 109 -25.96 0.39 2.37
N GLY A 110 -24.81 -0.16 2.78
CA GLY A 110 -23.90 -0.86 1.88
C GLY A 110 -23.03 0.07 1.02
N GLU A 111 -22.33 -0.53 0.07
CA GLU A 111 -21.44 0.14 -0.90
C GLU A 111 -22.19 0.66 -2.14
N THR A 112 -23.49 0.95 -2.02
CA THR A 112 -24.36 1.35 -3.14
C THR A 112 -24.66 2.84 -3.16
N ILE A 113 -24.39 3.56 -2.06
CA ILE A 113 -24.71 4.98 -1.90
C ILE A 113 -23.43 5.78 -1.66
N PHE A 114 -23.37 7.01 -2.18
CA PHE A 114 -22.29 7.95 -1.88
C PHE A 114 -22.19 8.23 -0.37
N PRO A 115 -20.98 8.26 0.24
CA PRO A 115 -19.66 8.15 -0.39
C PRO A 115 -19.15 6.69 -0.57
N PHE A 116 -19.83 5.70 0.00
CA PHE A 116 -19.36 4.31 0.02
C PHE A 116 -19.33 3.62 -1.33
N VAL A 117 -20.05 4.12 -2.33
CA VAL A 117 -19.94 3.64 -3.72
C VAL A 117 -18.53 3.75 -4.29
N LEU A 118 -17.74 4.72 -3.82
CA LEU A 118 -16.35 4.93 -4.27
C LEU A 118 -15.43 3.76 -3.92
N ASN A 119 -15.82 2.94 -2.94
CA ASN A 119 -15.08 1.73 -2.58
C ASN A 119 -15.04 0.69 -3.71
N ASN A 120 -16.07 0.67 -4.58
CA ASN A 120 -16.09 -0.18 -5.76
C ASN A 120 -14.97 0.18 -6.77
N LEU A 121 -14.41 1.39 -6.66
CA LEU A 121 -13.29 1.84 -7.50
C LEU A 121 -12.02 1.01 -7.27
N HIS A 122 -11.90 0.29 -6.14
CA HIS A 122 -10.74 -0.56 -5.84
C HIS A 122 -10.37 -1.51 -6.98
N ARG A 123 -11.38 -2.10 -7.65
CA ARG A 123 -11.17 -3.01 -8.78
C ARG A 123 -10.50 -2.32 -9.98
N TYR A 124 -10.80 -1.05 -10.20
CA TYR A 124 -10.24 -0.27 -11.29
C TYR A 124 -8.87 0.31 -10.92
N LEU A 125 -8.73 0.76 -9.67
CA LEU A 125 -7.47 1.25 -9.12
C LEU A 125 -6.40 0.17 -9.07
N LEU A 126 -6.76 -1.11 -9.00
CA LEU A 126 -5.83 -2.22 -9.15
C LEU A 126 -5.05 -2.14 -10.47
N TYR A 127 -5.71 -1.82 -11.59
CA TYR A 127 -5.03 -1.71 -12.89
C TYR A 127 -4.09 -0.50 -12.92
N ALA A 128 -4.55 0.66 -12.45
CA ALA A 128 -3.72 1.87 -12.37
C ALA A 128 -2.49 1.67 -11.45
N ALA A 129 -2.69 1.08 -10.28
CA ALA A 129 -1.61 0.74 -9.35
C ALA A 129 -0.68 -0.33 -9.94
N GLY A 130 -1.19 -1.27 -10.73
CA GLY A 130 -0.40 -2.26 -11.45
C GLY A 130 0.55 -1.62 -12.46
N VAL A 131 0.10 -0.60 -13.20
CA VAL A 131 0.96 0.17 -14.11
C VAL A 131 2.06 0.89 -13.34
N VAL A 132 1.74 1.57 -12.24
CA VAL A 132 2.74 2.22 -11.38
C VAL A 132 3.74 1.20 -10.84
N LEU A 133 3.27 0.02 -10.41
CA LEU A 133 4.13 -1.05 -9.91
C LEU A 133 5.14 -1.54 -10.96
N VAL A 134 4.76 -1.59 -12.24
CA VAL A 134 5.71 -1.92 -13.32
C VAL A 134 6.81 -0.88 -13.44
N PHE A 135 6.48 0.41 -13.36
CA PHE A 135 7.49 1.47 -13.36
C PHE A 135 8.42 1.38 -12.14
N LEU A 136 7.87 1.06 -10.96
CA LEU A 136 8.68 0.84 -9.76
C LEU A 136 9.63 -0.35 -9.89
N TRP A 137 9.24 -1.43 -10.59
CA TRP A 137 10.14 -2.53 -10.94
C TRP A 137 11.26 -2.08 -11.88
N ILE A 138 10.91 -1.31 -12.91
CA ILE A 138 11.90 -0.75 -13.84
C ILE A 138 12.91 0.12 -13.08
N ASP A 139 12.44 1.00 -12.20
CA ASP A 139 13.30 1.89 -11.44
C ASP A 139 14.16 1.12 -10.44
N ALA A 140 13.61 0.10 -9.76
CA ALA A 140 14.38 -0.80 -8.92
C ALA A 140 15.50 -1.51 -9.71
N VAL A 141 15.24 -2.00 -10.92
CA VAL A 141 16.27 -2.61 -11.77
C VAL A 141 17.34 -1.60 -12.17
N LYS A 142 16.97 -0.37 -12.54
CA LYS A 142 17.94 0.69 -12.89
C LYS A 142 18.92 0.98 -11.76
N THR A 143 18.52 0.86 -10.50
CA THR A 143 19.42 1.09 -9.35
C THR A 143 20.62 0.13 -9.31
N PHE A 144 20.51 -1.05 -9.92
CA PHE A 144 21.64 -2.01 -10.02
C PHE A 144 22.65 -1.64 -11.10
N PHE A 145 22.33 -0.65 -11.95
CA PHE A 145 23.19 -0.17 -13.04
C PHE A 145 23.58 1.30 -12.86
N ALA A 146 23.57 1.79 -11.62
CA ALA A 146 24.01 3.13 -11.24
C ALA A 146 25.50 3.31 -11.58
N GLY A 147 25.80 3.83 -12.78
CA GLY A 147 27.17 3.94 -13.31
C GLY A 147 27.46 3.11 -14.56
N GLY A 148 26.44 2.52 -15.20
CA GLY A 148 26.56 1.81 -16.48
C GLY A 148 27.11 0.38 -16.40
N ARG A 149 27.43 -0.10 -15.20
CA ARG A 149 27.83 -1.49 -14.92
C ARG A 149 26.95 -2.03 -13.80
N PHE A 150 26.78 -3.35 -13.79
CA PHE A 150 26.09 -4.02 -12.68
C PHE A 150 26.86 -3.82 -11.38
N GLY A 151 26.16 -3.40 -10.33
CA GLY A 151 26.69 -3.24 -8.98
C GLY A 151 25.57 -3.28 -7.95
N VAL A 152 25.83 -3.89 -6.81
CA VAL A 152 24.86 -3.96 -5.71
C VAL A 152 25.23 -2.91 -4.69
N HIS A 153 24.34 -1.94 -4.52
CA HIS A 153 24.47 -0.91 -3.50
C HIS A 153 23.39 -1.10 -2.45
N LEU A 154 23.57 -0.49 -1.27
CA LEU A 154 22.53 -0.49 -0.24
C LEU A 154 21.23 0.10 -0.78
N GLY A 155 21.29 1.17 -1.56
CA GLY A 155 20.13 1.76 -2.22
C GLY A 155 19.41 0.77 -3.13
N SER A 156 20.14 -0.03 -3.91
CA SER A 156 19.56 -1.03 -4.81
C SER A 156 18.76 -2.10 -4.05
N LEU A 157 19.28 -2.54 -2.90
CA LEU A 157 18.57 -3.49 -2.03
C LEU A 157 17.32 -2.88 -1.38
N ILE A 158 17.40 -1.63 -0.92
CA ILE A 158 16.24 -0.92 -0.35
C ILE A 158 15.11 -0.83 -1.39
N PHE A 159 15.45 -0.48 -2.64
CA PHE A 159 14.49 -0.40 -3.74
C PHE A 159 13.90 -1.76 -4.13
N LEU A 160 14.73 -2.81 -4.16
CA LEU A 160 14.27 -4.17 -4.41
C LEU A 160 13.30 -4.64 -3.32
N VAL A 161 13.64 -4.46 -2.05
CA VAL A 161 12.75 -4.80 -0.92
C VAL A 161 11.46 -3.99 -1.02
N ASN A 162 11.54 -2.70 -1.34
CA ASN A 162 10.36 -1.86 -1.51
C ASN A 162 9.40 -2.41 -2.58
N VAL A 163 9.89 -2.68 -3.79
CA VAL A 163 9.02 -3.14 -4.89
C VAL A 163 8.49 -4.56 -4.67
N VAL A 164 9.24 -5.43 -3.99
CA VAL A 164 8.77 -6.76 -3.58
C VAL A 164 7.63 -6.66 -2.57
N LEU A 165 7.77 -5.79 -1.55
CA LEU A 165 6.71 -5.57 -0.56
C LEU A 165 5.45 -4.96 -1.19
N LEU A 166 5.60 -4.01 -2.13
CA LEU A 166 4.50 -3.44 -2.88
C LEU A 166 3.81 -4.47 -3.79
N SER A 167 4.60 -5.37 -4.39
CA SER A 167 4.10 -6.49 -5.18
C SER A 167 3.30 -7.45 -4.33
N GLY A 168 3.80 -7.83 -3.14
CA GLY A 168 3.06 -8.66 -2.18
C GLY A 168 1.73 -8.02 -1.75
N TYR A 169 1.71 -6.71 -1.53
CA TYR A 169 0.48 -5.97 -1.23
C TYR A 169 -0.51 -6.02 -2.42
N THR A 170 -0.04 -5.72 -3.62
CA THR A 170 -0.89 -5.63 -4.83
C THR A 170 -1.43 -7.00 -5.23
N LEU A 171 -0.58 -8.03 -5.26
CA LEU A 171 -0.96 -9.39 -5.62
C LEU A 171 -1.79 -10.06 -4.53
N GLY A 172 -1.59 -9.69 -3.26
CA GLY A 172 -2.37 -10.23 -2.13
C GLY A 172 -3.77 -9.64 -1.99
N CYS A 173 -4.21 -8.68 -2.80
CA CYS A 173 -5.51 -8.05 -2.61
C CYS A 173 -6.67 -8.98 -3.04
N HIS A 174 -7.85 -8.79 -2.44
CA HIS A 174 -9.04 -9.58 -2.80
C HIS A 174 -9.45 -9.38 -4.27
N ALA A 175 -9.28 -8.16 -4.81
CA ALA A 175 -9.59 -7.87 -6.21
C ALA A 175 -8.68 -8.66 -7.17
N PHE A 176 -7.39 -8.80 -6.87
CA PHE A 176 -6.46 -9.59 -7.68
C PHE A 176 -6.78 -11.08 -7.59
N ARG A 177 -7.02 -11.60 -6.37
CA ARG A 177 -7.46 -12.99 -6.15
C ARG A 177 -8.74 -13.33 -6.93
N HIS A 178 -9.70 -12.40 -6.94
CA HIS A 178 -10.94 -12.54 -7.71
C HIS A 178 -10.68 -12.56 -9.23
N MET A 179 -9.82 -11.68 -9.73
CA MET A 179 -9.46 -11.59 -11.16
C MET A 179 -8.79 -12.87 -11.69
N VAL A 180 -7.86 -13.47 -10.94
CA VAL A 180 -7.10 -14.63 -11.43
C VAL A 180 -7.91 -15.94 -11.46
N GLY A 181 -8.92 -16.08 -10.60
CA GLY A 181 -9.71 -17.31 -10.53
C GLY A 181 -10.74 -17.37 -9.41
N GLY A 182 -10.70 -16.46 -8.44
CA GLY A 182 -11.61 -16.45 -7.30
C GLY A 182 -13.07 -16.07 -7.61
N ASN A 183 -13.40 -15.88 -8.90
CA ASN A 183 -14.75 -15.59 -9.39
C ASN A 183 -15.44 -16.83 -10.01
N LEU A 184 -14.81 -18.01 -9.94
CA LEU A 184 -15.32 -19.24 -10.53
C LEU A 184 -15.85 -20.19 -9.45
N ASP A 185 -17.07 -20.69 -9.66
CA ASP A 185 -17.67 -21.70 -8.79
C ASP A 185 -17.24 -23.13 -9.16
N CYS A 186 -16.88 -23.36 -10.43
CA CYS A 186 -16.38 -24.64 -10.93
C CYS A 186 -15.15 -24.46 -11.83
N TYR A 187 -13.97 -24.82 -11.31
CA TYR A 187 -12.72 -24.76 -12.09
C TYR A 187 -12.63 -25.82 -13.20
N SER A 188 -13.25 -26.99 -13.05
CA SER A 188 -13.26 -28.02 -14.10
C SER A 188 -14.17 -27.66 -15.28
N CYS A 189 -15.18 -26.82 -15.06
CA CYS A 189 -16.14 -26.37 -16.06
C CYS A 189 -15.65 -25.16 -16.88
N ALA A 190 -14.68 -24.41 -16.35
CA ALA A 190 -14.21 -23.16 -16.94
C ALA A 190 -13.01 -23.36 -17.88
N ARG A 191 -12.97 -22.60 -18.97
CA ARG A 191 -11.81 -22.56 -19.88
C ARG A 191 -10.56 -22.15 -19.11
N GLY A 192 -9.53 -22.99 -19.19
CA GLY A 192 -8.26 -22.78 -18.48
C GLY A 192 -8.38 -22.88 -16.95
N GLY A 193 -9.44 -23.48 -16.42
CA GLY A 193 -9.69 -23.46 -14.98
C GLY A 193 -8.63 -24.14 -14.13
N ARG A 194 -7.87 -25.12 -14.67
CA ARG A 194 -6.68 -25.67 -13.99
C ARG A 194 -5.58 -24.63 -13.77
N LEU A 195 -5.33 -23.75 -14.75
CA LEU A 195 -4.37 -22.65 -14.61
C LEU A 195 -4.90 -21.60 -13.60
N ARG A 196 -6.18 -21.25 -13.69
CA ARG A 196 -6.81 -20.28 -12.79
C ARG A 196 -6.83 -20.76 -11.34
N PHE A 197 -7.07 -22.04 -11.12
CA PHE A 197 -6.96 -22.67 -9.81
C PHE A 197 -5.52 -22.57 -9.26
N ARG A 198 -4.50 -22.90 -10.06
CA ARG A 198 -3.08 -22.78 -9.64
C ARG A 198 -2.69 -21.35 -9.32
N LEU A 199 -3.12 -20.38 -10.14
CA LEU A 199 -2.86 -18.96 -9.87
C LEU A 199 -3.57 -18.50 -8.60
N TRP A 200 -4.83 -18.89 -8.41
CA TRP A 200 -5.58 -18.59 -7.20
C TRP A 200 -4.92 -19.20 -5.96
N GLU A 201 -4.48 -20.46 -6.04
CA GLU A 201 -3.79 -21.18 -4.97
C GLU A 201 -2.48 -20.49 -4.59
N TRP A 202 -1.70 -20.02 -5.58
CA TRP A 202 -0.47 -19.28 -5.34
C TRP A 202 -0.70 -17.88 -4.73
N VAL A 203 -1.77 -17.19 -5.12
CA VAL A 203 -2.14 -15.87 -4.59
C VAL A 203 -2.72 -15.97 -3.18
N ASN A 204 -3.38 -17.07 -2.85
CA ASN A 204 -4.15 -17.22 -1.60
C ASN A 204 -3.30 -16.97 -0.33
N PRO A 205 -2.06 -17.49 -0.18
CA PRO A 205 -1.18 -17.16 0.95
C PRO A 205 -0.87 -15.66 1.08
N PHE A 206 -0.69 -14.94 -0.03
CA PHE A 206 -0.47 -13.49 0.00
C PHE A 206 -1.70 -12.75 0.53
N ASN A 207 -2.91 -13.24 0.19
CA ASN A 207 -4.16 -12.67 0.67
C ASN A 207 -4.36 -12.86 2.18
N HIS A 208 -4.04 -14.04 2.72
CA HIS A 208 -4.08 -14.28 4.17
C HIS A 208 -3.21 -13.31 4.97
N ARG A 209 -2.06 -12.91 4.41
CA ARG A 209 -1.12 -11.96 5.04
C ARG A 209 -1.25 -10.54 4.48
N HIS A 210 -2.34 -10.21 3.79
CA HIS A 210 -2.48 -8.92 3.09
C HIS A 210 -2.28 -7.70 4.01
N ALA A 211 -2.75 -7.80 5.25
CA ALA A 211 -2.52 -6.77 6.29
C ALA A 211 -1.02 -6.53 6.53
N TRP A 212 -0.23 -7.59 6.64
CA TRP A 212 1.21 -7.48 6.86
C TRP A 212 1.90 -6.80 5.67
N TRP A 213 1.58 -7.22 4.45
CA TRP A 213 2.08 -6.59 3.22
C TRP A 213 1.69 -5.11 3.12
N ALA A 214 0.47 -4.76 3.57
CA ALA A 214 -0.01 -3.39 3.57
C ALA A 214 0.85 -2.46 4.45
N TRP A 215 1.16 -2.88 5.68
CA TRP A 215 2.03 -2.10 6.58
C TRP A 215 3.49 -2.12 6.15
N ALA A 216 4.03 -3.30 5.81
CA ALA A 216 5.42 -3.42 5.39
C ALA A 216 5.71 -2.56 4.14
N SER A 217 4.79 -2.55 3.16
CA SER A 217 4.91 -1.70 1.98
C SER A 217 4.68 -0.20 2.26
N LEU A 218 3.92 0.16 3.30
CA LEU A 218 3.77 1.55 3.73
C LEU A 218 5.09 2.09 4.25
N PHE A 219 5.71 1.36 5.18
CA PHE A 219 7.00 1.73 5.76
C PHE A 219 8.12 1.71 4.73
N SER A 220 8.20 0.68 3.88
CA SER A 220 9.29 0.58 2.91
C SER A 220 9.27 1.71 1.88
N VAL A 221 8.09 2.20 1.48
CA VAL A 221 7.97 3.34 0.56
C VAL A 221 8.52 4.62 1.19
N VAL A 222 8.20 4.86 2.47
CA VAL A 222 8.77 5.99 3.22
C VAL A 222 10.28 5.83 3.36
N SER A 223 10.76 4.64 3.75
CA SER A 223 12.20 4.38 3.89
C SER A 223 12.97 4.60 2.60
N ALA A 224 12.44 4.16 1.46
CA ALA A 224 13.07 4.39 0.16
C ALA A 224 13.13 5.88 -0.21
N ASP A 225 12.06 6.65 0.05
CA ASP A 225 12.05 8.10 -0.19
C ASP A 225 12.99 8.86 0.76
N VAL A 226 13.00 8.52 2.06
CA VAL A 226 13.94 9.09 3.04
C VAL A 226 15.38 8.79 2.64
N TYR A 227 15.67 7.57 2.19
CA TYR A 227 17.01 7.19 1.72
C TYR A 227 17.48 8.09 0.57
N VAL A 228 16.63 8.29 -0.45
CA VAL A 228 16.94 9.19 -1.57
C VAL A 228 17.16 10.63 -1.08
N ARG A 229 16.35 11.11 -0.13
CA ARG A 229 16.52 12.46 0.43
C ARG A 229 17.81 12.63 1.21
N LEU A 230 18.22 11.62 1.98
CA LEU A 230 19.50 11.64 2.70
C LEU A 230 20.69 11.67 1.73
N LEU A 231 20.62 10.95 0.61
CA LEU A 231 21.60 11.02 -0.47
C LEU A 231 21.63 12.42 -1.12
N MET A 232 20.45 12.99 -1.43
CA MET A 232 20.35 14.34 -1.99
C MET A 232 20.90 15.42 -1.04
N ALA A 233 20.72 15.24 0.27
CA ALA A 233 21.25 16.14 1.28
C ALA A 233 22.76 15.95 1.54
N GLY A 234 23.38 14.92 0.95
CA GLY A 234 24.77 14.56 1.24
C GLY A 234 25.00 14.05 2.67
N ALA A 235 23.94 13.69 3.40
CA ALA A 235 24.01 13.23 4.79
C ALA A 235 24.55 11.79 4.88
N ILE A 236 24.34 11.00 3.84
CA ILE A 236 24.88 9.64 3.70
C ILE A 236 25.47 9.47 2.31
N ALA A 237 26.45 8.57 2.18
CA ALA A 237 26.87 8.04 0.89
C ALA A 237 26.10 6.74 0.60
N ASP A 238 26.07 6.31 -0.66
CA ASP A 238 25.50 5.02 -1.07
C ASP A 238 26.60 3.95 -1.05
N PRO A 239 26.70 3.11 0.01
CA PRO A 239 27.77 2.14 0.11
C PRO A 239 27.57 1.02 -0.92
N ARG A 240 28.65 0.73 -1.65
CA ARG A 240 28.73 -0.40 -2.57
C ARG A 240 29.03 -1.68 -1.82
N LEU A 241 28.25 -2.72 -2.10
CA LEU A 241 28.38 -4.05 -1.50
C LEU A 241 29.01 -5.06 -2.47
N LEU A 242 28.78 -4.89 -3.78
CA LEU A 242 29.35 -5.71 -4.87
C LEU A 242 29.56 -4.88 -6.14
#